data_AF-A0A233W2P3-F1
#
_entry.id   AF-A0A233W2P3-F1
#
_cell.length_a   1.000
_cell.length_b   1.000
_cell.length_c   1.000
_cell.angle_alpha   90.00
_cell.angle_beta   90.00
_cell.angle_gamma   90.00
#
_symmetry.space_group_name_H-M   'P 1'
#
loop_
_entity.id
_entity.type
_entity.pdbx_description
1 polymer ?
#
loop_
_entity_poly.entity_id
_entity_poly.type
_entity_poly.pdbx_seq_one_letter_code
_entity_poly.pdbx_strand_id
1 'polypeptide(L)'
;MKIKEITLKEVQQFVNSKNLVKIKEIINYAARVFEYARKYEIIDKNPCEFVTYPNIKKTKYTTSTITFLTKDELKHLLACAKEYFDSIWYTFFLLLAHTGLRRAETLALTWSDIRLQ
;
A
#
# COMPACT_ATOMS: atom_id res chain seq x y z
N MET A 1 -22.78 -2.43 -19.49
CA MET A 1 -21.85 -3.58 -19.59
C MET A 1 -22.24 -4.59 -18.52
N LYS A 2 -22.73 -5.76 -18.90
CA LYS A 2 -23.07 -6.81 -17.93
C LYS A 2 -21.82 -7.62 -17.58
N ILE A 3 -21.75 -8.15 -16.36
CA ILE A 3 -20.58 -8.92 -15.91
C ILE A 3 -20.29 -10.16 -16.79
N LYS A 4 -21.33 -10.73 -17.39
CA LYS A 4 -21.29 -11.92 -18.25
C LYS A 4 -20.70 -11.66 -19.64
N GLU A 5 -20.70 -10.40 -20.06
CA GLU A 5 -20.24 -9.98 -21.39
C GLU A 5 -18.74 -9.68 -21.41
N ILE A 6 -18.11 -9.59 -20.22
CA ILE A 6 -16.72 -9.18 -20.08
C ILE A 6 -15.80 -10.35 -20.44
N THR A 7 -14.94 -10.11 -21.42
CA THR A 7 -14.01 -11.10 -21.96
C THR A 7 -12.58 -10.83 -21.53
N LEU A 8 -11.75 -11.88 -21.55
CA LEU A 8 -10.29 -11.76 -21.33
C LEU A 8 -9.65 -10.71 -22.25
N LYS A 9 -10.12 -10.60 -23.50
CA LYS A 9 -9.60 -9.65 -24.49
C LYS A 9 -9.80 -8.20 -24.06
N GLU A 10 -10.98 -7.87 -23.53
CA GLU A 10 -11.28 -6.52 -23.03
C GLU A 10 -10.44 -6.20 -21.80
N VAL A 11 -10.28 -7.15 -20.88
CA VAL A 11 -9.42 -6.98 -19.70
C VAL A 11 -7.96 -6.77 -20.12
N GLN A 12 -7.47 -7.52 -21.11
CA GLN A 12 -6.11 -7.36 -21.63
C GLN A 12 -5.93 -6.01 -22.35
N GLN A 13 -6.92 -5.57 -23.13
CA GLN A 13 -6.91 -4.26 -23.75
C GLN A 13 -6.88 -3.15 -22.70
N PHE A 14 -7.67 -3.28 -21.63
CA PHE A 14 -7.65 -2.35 -20.52
C PHE A 14 -6.26 -2.29 -19.87
N VAL A 15 -5.67 -3.44 -19.54
CA VAL A 15 -4.33 -3.53 -18.93
C VAL A 15 -3.26 -2.92 -19.84
N ASN A 16 -3.31 -3.18 -21.14
CA ASN A 16 -2.34 -2.64 -22.10
C ASN A 16 -2.53 -1.14 -22.32
N SER A 17 -3.76 -0.62 -22.23
CA SER A 17 -4.05 0.81 -22.38
C SER A 17 -3.59 1.66 -21.19
N LYS A 18 -3.38 1.03 -20.02
CA LYS A 18 -3.08 1.73 -18.77
C LYS A 18 -1.63 1.51 -18.37
N ASN A 19 -0.83 2.56 -18.42
CA ASN A 19 0.52 2.57 -17.85
C ASN A 19 0.49 2.90 -16.34
N LEU A 20 -0.10 2.02 -15.53
CA LEU A 20 -0.26 2.23 -14.08
C LEU A 20 0.62 1.28 -13.28
N VAL A 21 1.44 1.81 -12.36
CA VAL A 21 2.28 1.00 -11.44
C VAL A 21 1.44 -0.02 -10.67
N LYS A 22 0.23 0.37 -10.27
CA LYS A 22 -0.71 -0.44 -9.49
C LYS A 22 -1.73 -1.20 -10.35
N ILE A 23 -1.51 -1.34 -11.67
CA ILE A 23 -2.46 -2.06 -12.55
C ILE A 23 -2.73 -3.48 -12.05
N LYS A 24 -1.70 -4.16 -11.53
CA LYS A 24 -1.83 -5.50 -10.95
C LYS A 24 -2.78 -5.54 -9.75
N GLU A 25 -2.72 -4.54 -8.87
CA GLU A 25 -3.63 -4.46 -7.71
C GLU A 25 -5.09 -4.29 -8.17
N ILE A 26 -5.32 -3.42 -9.16
CA ILE A 26 -6.65 -3.18 -9.73
C ILE A 26 -7.23 -4.47 -10.33
N ILE A 27 -6.44 -5.20 -11.13
CA ILE A 27 -6.89 -6.46 -11.72
C ILE A 27 -7.11 -7.53 -10.67
N ASN A 28 -6.30 -7.58 -9.61
CA ASN A 28 -6.53 -8.51 -8.50
C ASN A 28 -7.87 -8.24 -7.79
N TYR A 29 -8.25 -6.98 -7.58
CA TYR A 29 -9.56 -6.66 -7.02
C TYR A 29 -10.69 -7.08 -7.96
N ALA A 30 -10.59 -6.77 -9.25
CA ALA A 30 -11.55 -7.20 -10.25
C ALA A 30 -11.68 -8.73 -10.32
N ALA A 31 -10.55 -9.44 -10.31
CA ALA A 31 -10.49 -10.90 -10.31
C ALA A 31 -11.28 -11.50 -9.14
N ARG A 32 -11.22 -10.91 -7.94
CA ARG A 32 -12.02 -11.35 -6.79
C ARG A 32 -13.52 -11.15 -6.98
N VAL A 33 -13.93 -10.09 -7.68
CA VAL A 33 -15.34 -9.86 -8.01
C VAL A 33 -15.83 -10.90 -9.02
N PHE A 34 -15.05 -11.19 -10.06
CA PHE A 34 -15.39 -12.24 -11.03
C PHE A 34 -15.37 -13.63 -10.40
N GLU A 35 -14.46 -13.89 -9.46
CA GLU A 35 -14.43 -15.15 -8.72
C GLU A 35 -15.69 -15.33 -7.88
N TYR A 36 -16.17 -14.25 -7.26
CA TYR A 36 -17.44 -14.25 -6.56
C TYR A 36 -18.60 -14.52 -7.54
N ALA A 37 -18.63 -13.88 -8.71
CA ALA A 37 -19.66 -14.13 -9.72
C ALA A 37 -19.64 -15.60 -10.22
N ARG A 38 -18.46 -16.19 -10.37
CA ARG A 38 -18.27 -17.60 -10.74
C ARG A 38 -18.81 -18.55 -9.66
N LYS A 39 -18.60 -18.22 -8.38
CA LYS A 39 -19.13 -18.99 -7.24
C LYS A 39 -20.66 -19.10 -7.26
N TYR A 40 -21.36 -18.09 -7.79
CA TYR A 40 -22.82 -18.08 -7.93
C TYR A 40 -23.28 -18.46 -9.34
N GLU A 41 -22.41 -19.08 -10.15
CA GLU A 41 -22.73 -19.57 -11.49
C GLU A 41 -23.29 -18.47 -12.43
N ILE A 42 -22.95 -17.20 -12.15
CA ILE A 42 -23.34 -16.06 -12.99
C ILE A 42 -22.51 -16.04 -14.28
N ILE A 43 -21.26 -16.51 -14.17
CA ILE A 43 -20.27 -16.67 -15.23
C ILE A 43 -19.56 -18.02 -15.07
N ASP A 44 -19.09 -18.61 -16.16
CA ASP A 44 -18.40 -19.90 -16.11
C ASP A 44 -16.90 -19.76 -15.80
N LYS A 45 -16.29 -18.66 -16.25
CA LYS A 45 -14.83 -18.44 -16.21
C LYS A 45 -14.49 -17.02 -15.78
N ASN A 46 -13.37 -16.86 -15.09
CA ASN A 46 -12.88 -15.56 -14.65
C ASN A 46 -12.07 -14.89 -15.78
N PRO A 47 -12.53 -13.76 -16.34
CA PRO A 47 -11.83 -13.08 -17.43
C PRO A 47 -10.49 -12.46 -17.01
N CYS A 48 -10.19 -12.38 -15.71
CA CYS A 48 -8.94 -11.85 -15.17
C CYS A 48 -7.85 -12.92 -14.94
N GLU A 49 -8.16 -14.21 -15.06
CA GLU A 49 -7.27 -15.32 -14.66
C GLU A 49 -5.98 -15.39 -15.50
N PHE A 50 -6.10 -15.21 -16.82
CA PHE A 50 -5.00 -15.34 -17.77
C PHE A 50 -4.48 -14.00 -18.30
N VAL A 51 -4.69 -12.92 -17.55
CA VAL A 51 -4.24 -11.58 -17.94
C VAL A 51 -2.72 -11.50 -17.87
N THR A 52 -2.12 -11.07 -18.97
CA THR A 52 -0.69 -10.79 -19.04
C THR A 52 -0.43 -9.37 -18.58
N TYR A 53 0.35 -9.22 -17.52
CA TYR A 53 0.73 -7.91 -17.02
C TYR A 53 1.88 -7.35 -17.86
N PRO A 54 1.84 -6.07 -18.27
CA PRO A 54 2.99 -5.44 -18.87
C PRO A 54 4.14 -5.52 -17.89
N ASN A 55 5.33 -5.82 -18.39
CA ASN A 55 6.54 -5.71 -17.60
C ASN A 55 6.81 -4.22 -17.41
N ILE A 56 6.10 -3.62 -16.45
CA ILE A 56 6.38 -2.27 -16.00
C ILE A 56 7.75 -2.39 -15.37
N LYS A 57 8.78 -2.02 -16.13
CA LYS A 57 10.09 -1.69 -15.59
C LYS A 57 9.77 -0.68 -14.51
N LYS A 58 9.76 -1.18 -13.27
CA LYS A 58 9.87 -0.45 -12.02
C LYS A 58 10.66 0.81 -12.35
N THR A 59 9.95 1.89 -12.66
CA THR A 59 10.59 3.12 -13.14
C THR A 59 11.55 3.52 -12.04
N LYS A 60 12.67 4.17 -12.38
CA LYS A 60 13.80 4.46 -11.46
C LYS A 60 13.40 5.03 -10.07
N TYR A 61 12.15 5.46 -9.88
CA TYR A 61 11.49 5.74 -8.61
C TYR A 61 11.28 4.55 -7.65
N THR A 62 11.29 3.29 -8.08
CA THR A 62 11.30 2.13 -7.13
C THR A 62 12.72 1.69 -6.75
N THR A 63 13.72 2.25 -7.44
CA THR A 63 15.10 2.31 -7.00
C THR A 63 15.42 3.69 -6.42
N SER A 64 14.42 4.44 -5.93
CA SER A 64 14.73 5.26 -4.76
C SER A 64 15.09 4.23 -3.70
N THR A 65 16.39 4.00 -3.54
CA THR A 65 16.99 3.58 -2.28
C THR A 65 16.04 3.99 -1.17
N ILE A 66 15.36 3.02 -0.54
CA ILE A 66 14.53 3.34 0.63
C ILE A 66 15.49 4.13 1.52
N THR A 67 15.25 5.43 1.61
CA THR A 67 16.23 6.34 2.21
C THR A 67 15.93 6.24 3.68
N PHE A 68 16.53 5.21 4.30
CA PHE A 68 16.49 5.06 5.73
C PHE A 68 17.22 6.25 6.33
N LEU A 69 16.65 6.82 7.39
CA LEU A 69 17.36 7.81 8.17
C LEU A 69 18.57 7.13 8.80
N THR A 70 19.75 7.65 8.51
CA THR A 70 20.95 7.33 9.28
C THR A 70 20.79 7.82 10.72
N LYS A 71 21.63 7.33 11.61
CA LYS A 71 21.61 7.71 13.03
C LYS A 71 21.69 9.23 13.21
N ASP A 72 22.49 9.92 12.40
CA ASP A 72 22.71 11.35 12.55
C ASP A 72 21.58 12.17 11.91
N GLU A 73 20.99 11.72 10.79
CA GLU A 73 19.77 12.31 10.23
C GLU A 73 18.57 12.17 11.18
N LEU A 74 18.45 11.03 11.87
CA LEU A 74 17.41 10.83 12.87
C LEU A 74 17.59 11.77 14.07
N LYS A 75 18.82 11.91 14.58
CA LYS A 75 19.10 12.89 15.65
C LYS A 75 18.77 14.31 15.21
N HIS A 76 19.12 14.67 13.98
CA HIS A 76 18.81 15.97 13.42
C HIS A 76 17.29 16.18 13.33
N LEU A 77 16.54 15.19 12.82
CA LEU A 77 15.08 15.22 12.79
C LEU A 77 14.48 15.41 14.19
N LEU A 78 14.97 14.69 15.20
CA LEU A 78 14.47 14.83 16.58
C LEU A 78 14.83 16.19 17.20
N ALA A 79 15.98 16.76 16.86
CA ALA A 79 16.36 18.10 17.29
C ALA A 79 15.42 19.16 16.68
N CYS A 80 15.18 19.09 15.38
CA CYS A 80 14.23 19.97 14.69
C CYS A 80 12.80 19.77 15.22
N ALA A 81 12.39 18.53 15.47
CA ALA A 81 11.08 18.22 16.06
C ALA A 81 10.90 18.89 17.44
N LYS A 82 11.96 18.93 18.25
CA LYS A 82 11.95 19.55 19.57
C LYS A 82 11.94 21.08 19.53
N GLU A 83 12.57 21.68 18.54
CA GLU A 83 12.72 23.14 18.41
C GLU A 83 11.50 23.80 17.74
N TYR A 84 10.94 23.17 16.71
CA TYR A 84 9.95 23.80 15.83
C TYR A 84 8.52 23.26 15.97
N PHE A 85 8.31 22.14 16.67
CA PHE A 85 6.98 21.54 16.82
C PHE A 85 6.55 21.44 18.28
N ASP A 86 5.24 21.32 18.48
CA ASP A 86 4.65 21.08 19.79
C ASP A 86 5.17 19.78 20.41
N SER A 87 5.14 19.73 21.75
CA SER A 87 5.60 18.58 22.54
C SER A 87 4.99 17.25 22.10
N ILE A 88 3.73 17.25 21.66
CA ILE A 88 3.03 16.08 21.15
C ILE A 88 3.76 15.47 19.94
N TRP A 89 4.16 16.30 18.98
CA TRP A 89 4.82 15.83 17.75
C TRP A 89 6.25 15.37 18.02
N TYR A 90 6.98 16.07 18.89
CA TYR A 90 8.28 15.61 19.36
C TYR A 90 8.18 14.23 20.02
N THR A 91 7.26 14.05 20.97
CA THR A 91 7.03 12.76 21.63
C THR A 91 6.60 11.68 20.65
N PHE A 92 5.76 12.01 19.66
CA PHE A 92 5.34 11.08 18.62
C PHE A 92 6.52 10.55 17.79
N PHE A 93 7.38 11.44 17.26
CA PHE A 93 8.56 11.03 16.49
C PHE A 93 9.58 10.29 17.34
N LEU A 94 9.77 10.71 18.60
CA LEU A 94 10.64 10.01 19.54
C LEU A 94 10.15 8.57 19.78
N LEU A 95 8.84 8.39 20.00
CA LEU A 95 8.27 7.08 20.26
C LEU A 95 8.38 6.16 19.04
N LEU A 96 8.11 6.67 17.83
CA LEU A 96 8.34 5.93 16.58
C LEU A 96 9.81 5.49 16.43
N ALA A 97 10.75 6.40 16.70
CA ALA A 97 12.18 6.15 16.57
C ALA A 97 12.69 5.04 17.51
N HIS A 98 12.11 4.93 18.71
CA HIS A 98 12.54 3.97 19.72
C HIS A 98 11.78 2.65 19.70
N THR A 99 10.51 2.64 19.32
CA THR A 99 9.65 1.44 19.39
C THR A 99 9.48 0.74 18.05
N GLY A 100 9.67 1.46 16.94
CA GLY A 100 9.40 0.93 15.60
C GLY A 100 7.92 0.65 15.33
N LEU A 101 7.01 1.17 16.16
CA LEU A 101 5.57 1.05 15.94
C LEU A 101 5.16 1.67 14.61
N ARG A 102 4.12 1.11 13.98
CA ARG A 102 3.48 1.77 12.85
C ARG A 102 2.76 3.01 13.34
N ARG A 103 2.68 4.05 12.51
CA ARG A 103 1.96 5.31 12.81
C ARG A 103 0.59 5.08 13.47
N ALA A 104 -0.21 4.16 12.94
CA ALA A 104 -1.55 3.88 13.47
C ALA A 104 -1.51 3.20 14.85
N GLU A 105 -0.51 2.34 15.10
CA GLU A 105 -0.31 1.68 16.39
C GLU A 105 0.10 2.71 17.45
N THR A 106 1.01 3.63 17.10
CA THR A 106 1.40 4.74 17.99
C THR A 106 0.24 5.66 18.33
N LEU A 107 -0.60 6.02 17.35
CA LEU A 107 -1.76 6.89 17.57
C LEU A 107 -2.89 6.22 18.35
N ALA A 108 -2.94 4.89 18.39
CA ALA A 108 -3.94 4.13 19.12
C ALA A 108 -3.55 3.85 20.58
N LEU A 109 -2.33 4.20 21.00
CA LEU A 109 -1.84 3.96 22.36
C LEU A 109 -2.67 4.71 23.40
N THR A 110 -3.05 3.99 24.44
CA THR A 110 -3.72 4.52 25.63
C THR A 110 -2.88 4.25 26.88
N TRP A 111 -3.17 4.96 27.97
CA TRP A 111 -2.47 4.74 29.24
C TRP A 111 -2.67 3.32 29.79
N SER A 112 -3.78 2.65 29.44
CA SER A 112 -4.02 1.25 29.81
C SER A 112 -3.07 0.26 29.12
N ASP A 113 -2.39 0.66 28.04
CA ASP A 113 -1.42 -0.18 27.34
C ASP A 113 -0.02 -0.11 27.97
N ILE A 114 0.20 0.85 28.88
CA ILE A 114 1.49 1.09 29.52
C ILE A 114 1.49 0.43 30.90
N ARG A 115 2.51 -0.39 31.17
CA ARG A 115 2.81 -0.95 32.49
C ARG A 115 4.20 -0.47 32.88
N LEU A 116 4.25 0.50 33.79
CA LEU A 116 5.50 0.94 34.40
C LEU A 116 5.83 -0.05 35.53
N GLN A 117 7.05 -0.58 35.50
CA GLN A 117 7.62 -1.41 36.57
C GLN A 117 8.25 -0.54 37.65
#